data_AF-A0A6B3GAD6-F1
#
_entry.id   AF-A0A6B3GAD6-F1
#
_cell.length_a   1.000
_cell.length_b   1.000
_cell.length_c   1.000
_cell.angle_alpha   90.00
_cell.angle_beta   90.00
_cell.angle_gamma   90.00
#
_symmetry.space_group_name_H-M   'P 1'
#
loop_
_entity.id
_entity.type
_entity.pdbx_description
1 polymer ?
#
loop_
_entity_poly.entity_id
_entity_poly.type
_entity_poly.pdbx_seq_one_letter_code
_entity_poly.pdbx_strand_id
1 'polypeptide(L)'
;GALPAGLPAPSLGFLELSAVGSLLAPAVAVAALAALESLLSATVADGMTTGQKHDPDRELFGQGVANLAAPLFGGVPATAAIARTAVNVRTGARSRLAALTHAAVLAVIVFAAAPLVSRIPLAALAGVLLATAVRMVEVGALRAMARATRSDAVVLVLTAVATLVLDLVLAVVIGLAVAGALALRAVAAEARLDRVDPYDGAG
;
A
#
# COMPACT_ATOMS: atom_id res chain seq x y z
N GLY A 1 -14.16 19.03 -14.65
CA GLY A 1 -13.13 19.41 -15.65
C GLY A 1 -13.29 18.57 -16.90
N ALA A 2 -12.55 18.87 -17.97
CA ALA A 2 -12.55 18.04 -19.17
C ALA A 2 -11.94 16.67 -18.85
N LEU A 3 -12.68 15.59 -19.13
CA LEU A 3 -12.17 14.22 -19.02
C LEU A 3 -11.53 13.81 -20.35
N PRO A 4 -10.50 12.93 -20.33
CA PRO A 4 -9.87 12.46 -21.56
C PRO A 4 -10.91 11.81 -22.48
N ALA A 5 -10.96 12.24 -23.73
CA ALA A 5 -11.88 11.70 -24.73
C ALA A 5 -11.42 10.34 -25.31
N GLY A 6 -10.20 9.90 -24.96
CA GLY A 6 -9.61 8.65 -25.44
C GLY A 6 -8.39 8.25 -24.63
N LEU A 7 -7.80 7.11 -24.97
CA LEU A 7 -6.53 6.66 -24.39
C LEU A 7 -5.41 7.65 -24.76
N PRO A 8 -4.68 8.21 -23.79
CA PRO A 8 -3.53 9.06 -24.09
C PRO A 8 -2.47 8.26 -24.84
N ALA A 9 -1.80 8.88 -25.80
CA ALA A 9 -0.67 8.26 -26.47
C ALA A 9 0.48 8.07 -25.46
N PRO A 10 1.25 6.97 -25.56
CA PRO A 10 2.40 6.77 -24.68
C PRO A 10 3.40 7.92 -24.86
N SER A 11 3.82 8.54 -23.76
CA SER A 11 4.73 9.67 -23.76
C SER A 11 5.80 9.52 -22.68
N LEU A 12 6.97 10.11 -22.92
CA LEU A 12 8.05 10.22 -21.93
C LEU A 12 8.05 11.61 -21.27
N GLY A 13 6.97 12.38 -21.39
CA GLY A 13 6.89 13.75 -20.87
C GLY A 13 6.94 13.85 -19.34
N PHE A 14 6.82 12.72 -18.64
CA PHE A 14 7.02 12.63 -17.19
C PHE A 14 8.51 12.52 -16.78
N LEU A 15 9.42 12.26 -17.71
CA LEU A 15 10.85 12.11 -17.42
C LEU A 15 11.53 13.48 -17.34
N GLU A 16 11.54 14.04 -16.14
CA GLU A 16 12.31 15.24 -15.84
C GLU A 16 13.57 14.86 -15.05
N LEU A 17 14.72 14.78 -15.73
CA LEU A 17 15.98 14.36 -15.11
C LEU A 17 16.41 15.24 -13.92
N SER A 18 16.07 16.53 -13.94
CA SER A 18 16.28 17.46 -12.82
C SER A 18 15.48 17.09 -11.57
N ALA A 19 14.31 16.48 -11.72
CA ALA A 19 13.44 16.10 -10.60
C ALA A 19 13.79 14.74 -10.00
N VAL A 20 14.65 13.93 -10.65
CA VAL A 20 14.99 12.57 -10.15
C VAL A 20 15.55 12.61 -8.74
N GLY A 21 16.41 13.58 -8.43
CA GLY A 21 16.99 13.72 -7.09
C GLY A 21 15.96 14.03 -6.01
N SER A 22 15.01 14.93 -6.27
CA SER A 22 13.97 15.31 -5.30
C SER A 22 12.86 14.27 -5.18
N LEU A 23 12.62 13.49 -6.23
CA LEU A 23 11.59 12.45 -6.26
C LEU A 23 12.06 11.09 -5.77
N LEU A 24 13.38 10.86 -5.60
CA LEU A 24 13.91 9.55 -5.20
C LEU A 24 13.36 9.09 -3.85
N ALA A 25 13.40 9.94 -2.82
CA ALA A 25 12.89 9.60 -1.50
C ALA A 25 11.36 9.32 -1.50
N PRO A 26 10.51 10.20 -2.07
CA PRO A 26 9.09 9.90 -2.27
C PRO A 26 8.84 8.62 -3.07
N ALA A 27 9.60 8.37 -4.14
CA ALA A 27 9.44 7.18 -4.98
C ALA A 27 9.75 5.90 -4.22
N VAL A 28 10.80 5.87 -3.41
CA VAL A 28 11.14 4.71 -2.56
C VAL A 28 10.06 4.49 -1.49
N ALA A 29 9.58 5.55 -0.84
CA ALA A 29 8.49 5.45 0.12
C ALA A 29 7.21 4.89 -0.51
N VAL A 30 6.80 5.40 -1.68
CA VAL A 30 5.61 4.91 -2.40
C VAL A 30 5.82 3.48 -2.89
N ALA A 31 7.01 3.11 -3.38
CA ALA A 31 7.31 1.76 -3.82
C ALA A 31 7.22 0.75 -2.66
N ALA A 32 7.79 1.10 -1.49
CA ALA A 32 7.70 0.28 -0.28
C ALA A 32 6.25 0.14 0.19
N LEU A 33 5.49 1.25 0.25
CA LEU A 33 4.08 1.22 0.64
C LEU A 33 3.24 0.38 -0.31
N ALA A 34 3.42 0.55 -1.62
CA ALA A 34 2.70 -0.22 -2.64
C ALA A 34 3.03 -1.72 -2.53
N ALA A 35 4.31 -2.07 -2.33
CA ALA A 35 4.75 -3.45 -2.14
C ALA A 35 4.11 -4.08 -0.89
N LEU A 36 4.09 -3.35 0.22
CA LEU A 36 3.43 -3.79 1.46
C LEU A 36 1.93 -4.01 1.23
N GLU A 37 1.23 -3.05 0.62
CA GLU A 37 -0.20 -3.17 0.33
C GLU A 37 -0.50 -4.34 -0.60
N SER A 38 0.34 -4.60 -1.59
CA SER A 38 0.14 -5.73 -2.50
C SER A 38 0.34 -7.08 -1.83
N LEU A 39 1.42 -7.25 -1.08
CA LEU A 39 1.65 -8.48 -0.32
C LEU A 39 0.57 -8.69 0.77
N LEU A 40 0.13 -7.63 1.45
CA LEU A 40 -0.99 -7.71 2.39
C LEU A 40 -2.30 -8.07 1.68
N SER A 41 -2.58 -7.49 0.51
CA SER A 41 -3.76 -7.85 -0.26
C SER A 41 -3.70 -9.29 -0.77
N ALA A 42 -2.52 -9.78 -1.16
CA ALA A 42 -2.33 -11.14 -1.64
C ALA A 42 -2.47 -12.16 -0.50
N THR A 43 -1.88 -11.89 0.66
CA THR A 43 -2.03 -12.74 1.85
C THR A 43 -3.48 -12.83 2.34
N VAL A 44 -4.23 -11.73 2.32
CA VAL A 44 -5.67 -11.74 2.61
C VAL A 44 -6.43 -12.56 1.58
N ALA A 45 -6.12 -12.43 0.28
CA ALA A 45 -6.75 -13.22 -0.77
C ALA A 45 -6.48 -14.72 -0.63
N ASP A 46 -5.23 -15.09 -0.34
CA ASP A 46 -4.82 -16.47 -0.07
C ASP A 46 -5.62 -17.06 1.10
N GLY A 47 -5.80 -16.29 2.19
CA GLY A 47 -6.60 -16.72 3.34
C GLY A 47 -8.09 -16.92 3.03
N MET A 48 -8.58 -16.38 1.92
CA MET A 48 -9.97 -16.49 1.46
C MET A 48 -10.17 -17.58 0.41
N THR A 49 -9.09 -18.19 -0.11
CA THR A 49 -9.15 -19.23 -1.14
C THR A 49 -8.52 -20.52 -0.65
N THR A 50 -8.97 -21.66 -1.17
CA THR A 50 -8.41 -22.97 -0.79
C THR A 50 -7.43 -23.45 -1.85
N GLY A 51 -6.19 -23.72 -1.46
CA GLY A 51 -5.19 -24.38 -2.30
C GLY A 51 -4.49 -23.49 -3.33
N GLN A 52 -4.72 -22.17 -3.31
CA GLN A 52 -3.94 -21.22 -4.09
C GLN A 52 -3.17 -20.31 -3.14
N LYS A 53 -1.88 -20.13 -3.43
CA LYS A 53 -1.02 -19.17 -2.77
C LYS A 53 -0.38 -18.27 -3.81
N HIS A 54 -0.24 -17.01 -3.46
CA HIS A 54 0.55 -16.09 -4.27
C HIS A 54 2.03 -16.43 -4.19
N ASP A 55 2.76 -15.98 -5.22
CA ASP A 55 4.21 -15.94 -5.25
C ASP A 55 4.60 -14.47 -5.02
N PRO A 56 5.19 -14.11 -3.86
CA PRO A 56 5.55 -12.74 -3.53
C PRO A 56 6.43 -12.06 -4.58
N ASP A 57 7.41 -12.78 -5.14
CA ASP A 57 8.34 -12.23 -6.13
C ASP A 57 7.62 -11.88 -7.43
N ARG A 58 6.69 -12.76 -7.85
CA ARG A 58 5.84 -12.50 -9.03
C ARG A 58 4.90 -11.32 -8.82
N GLU A 59 4.36 -11.16 -7.62
CA GLU A 59 3.48 -10.04 -7.28
C GLU A 59 4.26 -8.71 -7.33
N LEU A 60 5.43 -8.66 -6.67
CA LEU A 60 6.29 -7.47 -6.67
C LEU A 60 6.80 -7.14 -8.08
N PHE A 61 7.20 -8.13 -8.87
CA PHE A 61 7.60 -7.93 -10.26
C PHE A 61 6.44 -7.36 -11.09
N GLY A 62 5.25 -7.95 -10.98
CA GLY A 62 4.05 -7.48 -11.68
C GLY A 62 3.71 -6.02 -11.34
N GLN A 63 3.78 -5.67 -10.06
CA GLN A 63 3.58 -4.30 -9.59
C GLN A 63 4.65 -3.33 -10.10
N GLY A 64 5.91 -3.74 -10.12
CA GLY A 64 7.00 -2.95 -10.69
C GLY A 64 6.77 -2.65 -12.16
N VAL A 65 6.44 -3.66 -12.96
CA VAL A 65 6.10 -3.49 -14.38
C VAL A 65 4.90 -2.57 -14.56
N ALA A 66 3.85 -2.73 -13.76
CA ALA A 66 2.68 -1.86 -13.81
C ALA A 66 3.03 -0.39 -13.52
N ASN A 67 3.88 -0.13 -12.53
CA ASN A 67 4.30 1.22 -12.16
C ASN A 67 5.33 1.84 -13.12
N LEU A 68 6.03 1.04 -13.92
CA LEU A 68 6.83 1.53 -15.05
C LEU A 68 5.96 1.86 -16.28
N ALA A 69 4.90 1.08 -16.51
CA ALA A 69 4.01 1.25 -17.66
C ALA A 69 2.98 2.37 -17.46
N ALA A 70 2.42 2.53 -16.26
CA ALA A 70 1.40 3.52 -15.94
C ALA A 70 1.76 4.97 -16.35
N PRO A 71 2.93 5.53 -16.00
CA PRO A 71 3.26 6.92 -16.32
C PRO A 71 3.40 7.18 -17.83
N LEU A 72 3.69 6.16 -18.64
CA LEU A 72 3.71 6.29 -20.11
C LEU A 72 2.35 6.81 -20.62
N PHE A 73 1.26 6.41 -19.98
CA PHE A 73 -0.11 6.80 -20.32
C PHE A 73 -0.65 7.92 -19.40
N GLY A 74 0.23 8.66 -18.72
CA GLY A 74 -0.19 9.70 -17.75
C GLY A 74 -0.83 9.14 -16.48
N GLY A 75 -0.62 7.86 -16.20
CA GLY A 75 -1.11 7.21 -14.99
C GLY A 75 -0.33 7.61 -13.74
N VAL A 76 -0.96 7.42 -12.59
CA VAL A 76 -0.35 7.58 -11.27
C VAL A 76 0.14 6.23 -10.74
N PRO A 77 1.00 6.21 -9.70
CA PRO A 77 1.42 4.96 -9.08
C PRO A 77 0.23 4.06 -8.71
N ALA A 78 0.32 2.79 -9.07
CA ALA A 78 -0.71 1.79 -8.86
C ALA A 78 -0.35 0.90 -7.69
N THR A 79 -1.33 0.68 -6.79
CA THR A 79 -1.23 -0.23 -5.65
C THR A 79 -2.37 -1.24 -5.67
N ALA A 80 -2.19 -2.36 -4.97
CA ALA A 80 -3.29 -3.28 -4.71
C ALA A 80 -4.29 -2.66 -3.75
N ALA A 81 -5.53 -3.18 -3.72
CA ALA A 81 -6.54 -2.72 -2.78
C ALA A 81 -7.24 -3.90 -2.13
N ILE A 82 -6.92 -4.14 -0.85
CA ILE A 82 -7.42 -5.26 -0.04
C ILE A 82 -8.95 -5.38 -0.16
N ALA A 83 -9.67 -4.26 -0.01
CA ALA A 83 -11.13 -4.25 -0.09
C ALA A 83 -11.67 -4.73 -1.45
N ARG A 84 -11.07 -4.28 -2.56
CA ARG A 84 -11.47 -4.72 -3.91
C ARG A 84 -11.14 -6.18 -4.12
N THR A 85 -9.95 -6.61 -3.73
CA THR A 85 -9.52 -8.01 -3.82
C THR A 85 -10.45 -8.93 -3.03
N ALA A 86 -10.79 -8.55 -1.80
CA ALA A 86 -11.67 -9.33 -0.95
C ALA A 86 -13.11 -9.41 -1.51
N VAL A 87 -13.64 -8.32 -2.07
CA VAL A 87 -14.95 -8.36 -2.78
C VAL A 87 -14.84 -9.30 -3.98
N ASN A 88 -13.80 -9.17 -4.80
CA ASN A 88 -13.60 -9.96 -6.01
C ASN A 88 -13.56 -11.47 -5.71
N VAL A 89 -12.82 -11.87 -4.67
CA VAL A 89 -12.74 -13.27 -4.21
C VAL A 89 -14.10 -13.76 -3.68
N ARG A 90 -14.80 -12.97 -2.85
CA ARG A 90 -16.14 -13.33 -2.34
C ARG A 90 -17.18 -13.46 -3.45
N THR A 91 -17.05 -12.68 -4.52
CA THR A 91 -17.92 -12.79 -5.70
C THR A 91 -17.52 -13.94 -6.63
N GLY A 92 -16.56 -14.78 -6.24
CA GLY A 92 -16.20 -16.00 -6.96
C GLY A 92 -15.19 -15.79 -8.10
N ALA A 93 -14.40 -14.72 -8.09
CA ALA A 93 -13.33 -14.55 -9.06
C ALA A 93 -12.26 -15.64 -8.86
N ARG A 94 -11.91 -16.36 -9.95
CA ARG A 94 -10.97 -17.49 -9.93
C ARG A 94 -9.78 -17.33 -10.88
N SER A 95 -9.70 -16.23 -11.62
CA SER A 95 -8.66 -16.02 -12.61
C SER A 95 -8.36 -14.54 -12.83
N ARG A 96 -7.23 -14.27 -13.50
CA ARG A 96 -6.79 -12.93 -13.91
C ARG A 96 -7.78 -12.23 -14.85
N LEU A 97 -8.70 -12.98 -15.47
CA LEU A 97 -9.75 -12.42 -16.33
C LEU A 97 -10.66 -11.46 -15.55
N ALA A 98 -10.91 -11.68 -14.25
CA ALA A 98 -11.74 -10.78 -13.44
C ALA A 98 -11.15 -9.36 -13.34
N ALA A 99 -9.82 -9.26 -13.23
CA ALA A 99 -9.13 -7.97 -13.21
C ALA A 99 -9.16 -7.30 -14.60
N LEU A 100 -8.96 -8.09 -15.67
CA LEU A 100 -9.02 -7.59 -17.04
C LEU A 100 -10.43 -7.11 -17.42
N THR A 101 -11.47 -7.85 -17.04
CA THR A 101 -12.86 -7.43 -17.26
C THR A 101 -13.19 -6.18 -16.46
N HIS A 102 -12.74 -6.08 -15.20
CA HIS A 102 -12.91 -4.87 -14.41
C HIS A 102 -12.25 -3.66 -15.07
N ALA A 103 -11.01 -3.80 -15.54
CA ALA A 103 -10.29 -2.73 -16.25
C ALA A 103 -10.99 -2.33 -17.56
N ALA A 104 -11.46 -3.30 -18.34
CA ALA A 104 -12.18 -3.05 -19.59
C ALA A 104 -13.52 -2.33 -19.34
N VAL A 105 -14.29 -2.79 -18.34
CA VAL A 105 -15.55 -2.15 -17.94
C VAL A 105 -15.30 -0.71 -17.47
N LEU A 106 -14.28 -0.50 -16.65
CA LEU A 106 -13.91 0.85 -16.19
C LEU A 106 -13.54 1.76 -17.37
N ALA A 107 -12.75 1.26 -18.32
CA ALA A 107 -12.38 2.01 -19.52
C ALA A 107 -13.62 2.38 -20.35
N VAL A 108 -14.54 1.44 -20.57
CA VAL A 108 -15.80 1.70 -21.29
C VAL A 108 -16.63 2.75 -20.57
N ILE A 109 -16.78 2.66 -19.24
CA ILE A 109 -17.53 3.66 -18.46
C ILE A 109 -16.88 5.04 -18.59
N VAL A 110 -15.55 5.13 -18.44
CA VAL A 110 -14.84 6.41 -18.53
C VAL A 110 -15.03 7.06 -19.90
N PHE A 111 -14.92 6.30 -21.00
CA PHE A 111 -15.04 6.86 -22.35
C PHE A 111 -16.49 7.09 -22.78
N ALA A 112 -17.42 6.17 -22.49
CA ALA A 112 -18.81 6.29 -22.89
C ALA A 112 -19.60 7.27 -22.01
N ALA A 113 -19.29 7.34 -20.72
CA ALA A 113 -19.99 8.17 -19.75
C ALA A 113 -19.24 9.45 -19.37
N ALA A 114 -18.15 9.82 -20.07
CA ALA A 114 -17.40 11.05 -19.80
C ALA A 114 -18.30 12.30 -19.62
N PRO A 115 -19.36 12.54 -20.42
CA PRO A 115 -20.25 13.70 -20.24
C PRO A 115 -21.10 13.63 -18.97
N LEU A 116 -21.36 12.44 -18.43
CA LEU A 116 -22.09 12.25 -17.18
C LEU A 116 -21.15 12.40 -15.99
N VAL A 117 -19.96 11.80 -16.06
CA VAL A 117 -18.93 11.87 -15.01
C VAL A 117 -18.50 13.32 -14.76
N SER A 118 -18.40 14.14 -15.82
CA SER A 118 -18.05 15.56 -15.68
C SER A 118 -19.07 16.41 -14.92
N ARG A 119 -20.31 15.91 -14.74
CA ARG A 119 -21.39 16.54 -13.97
C ARG A 119 -21.43 16.12 -12.51
N ILE A 120 -20.58 15.16 -12.09
CA ILE A 120 -20.55 14.72 -10.69
C ILE A 120 -20.07 15.90 -9.83
N PRO A 121 -20.85 16.33 -8.84
CA PRO A 121 -20.47 17.46 -7.98
C PRO A 121 -19.29 17.06 -7.10
N LEU A 122 -18.34 18.00 -6.90
CA LEU A 122 -17.18 17.78 -6.04
C LEU A 122 -17.59 17.38 -4.60
N ALA A 123 -18.73 17.87 -4.11
CA ALA A 123 -19.28 17.48 -2.82
C ALA A 123 -19.61 15.98 -2.74
N ALA A 124 -20.10 15.36 -3.82
CA ALA A 124 -20.36 13.92 -3.84
C ALA A 124 -19.04 13.12 -3.80
N LEU A 125 -18.03 13.56 -4.56
CA LEU A 125 -16.70 12.94 -4.52
C LEU A 125 -16.07 13.08 -3.12
N ALA A 126 -16.16 14.26 -2.50
CA ALA A 126 -15.70 14.47 -1.13
C ALA A 126 -16.42 13.56 -0.13
N GLY A 127 -17.73 13.39 -0.27
CA GLY A 127 -18.52 12.46 0.54
C GLY A 127 -18.04 11.01 0.40
N VAL A 128 -17.77 10.56 -0.84
CA VAL A 128 -17.21 9.22 -1.09
C VAL A 128 -15.83 9.07 -0.47
N LEU A 129 -14.95 10.08 -0.60
CA LEU A 129 -13.62 10.06 -0.01
C LEU A 129 -13.67 10.01 1.51
N LEU A 130 -14.53 10.81 2.15
CA LEU A 130 -14.69 10.80 3.60
C LEU A 130 -15.25 9.45 4.09
N ALA A 131 -16.26 8.91 3.42
CA ALA A 131 -16.81 7.59 3.73
C ALA A 131 -15.76 6.48 3.56
N THR A 132 -14.90 6.60 2.55
CA THR A 132 -13.80 5.65 2.31
C THR A 132 -12.73 5.77 3.39
N ALA A 133 -12.32 6.98 3.75
CA ALA A 133 -11.35 7.25 4.81
C ALA A 133 -11.81 6.66 6.15
N VAL A 134 -13.08 6.87 6.54
CA VAL A 134 -13.64 6.28 7.76
C VAL A 134 -13.63 4.75 7.72
N ARG A 135 -13.91 4.14 6.57
CA ARG A 135 -13.89 2.67 6.40
C ARG A 135 -12.47 2.09 6.39
N MET A 136 -11.45 2.87 6.07
CA MET A 136 -10.05 2.45 6.13
C MET A 136 -9.52 2.39 7.57
N VAL A 137 -10.13 3.13 8.52
CA VAL A 137 -9.70 3.13 9.92
C VAL A 137 -10.19 1.86 10.63
N GLU A 138 -9.29 0.90 10.79
CA GLU A 138 -9.56 -0.32 11.56
C GLU A 138 -9.27 -0.09 13.06
N VAL A 139 -10.28 0.43 13.77
CA VAL A 139 -10.16 0.76 15.21
C VAL A 139 -9.72 -0.44 16.05
N GLY A 140 -10.13 -1.65 15.67
CA GLY A 140 -9.70 -2.90 16.31
C GLY A 140 -8.19 -3.11 16.21
N ALA A 141 -7.62 -3.00 15.01
CA ALA A 141 -6.19 -3.13 14.76
C ALA A 141 -5.39 -2.03 15.47
N LEU A 142 -5.85 -0.77 15.41
CA LEU A 142 -5.23 0.34 16.13
C LEU A 142 -5.19 0.09 17.64
N ARG A 143 -6.30 -0.40 18.21
CA ARG A 143 -6.40 -0.72 19.63
C ARG A 143 -5.53 -1.92 20.01
N ALA A 144 -5.42 -2.91 19.14
CA ALA A 144 -4.54 -4.06 19.33
C ALA A 144 -3.07 -3.63 19.34
N MET A 145 -2.63 -2.85 18.35
CA MET A 145 -1.27 -2.31 18.27
C MET A 145 -0.93 -1.43 19.49
N ALA A 146 -1.84 -0.53 19.87
CA ALA A 146 -1.65 0.34 21.03
C ALA A 146 -1.55 -0.43 22.36
N ARG A 147 -2.07 -1.66 22.42
CA ARG A 147 -2.01 -2.52 23.61
C ARG A 147 -0.94 -3.61 23.54
N ALA A 148 -0.34 -3.84 22.37
CA ALA A 148 0.65 -4.90 22.15
C ALA A 148 1.92 -4.62 22.94
N THR A 149 2.60 -3.51 22.67
CA THR A 149 3.74 -3.04 23.44
C THR A 149 3.75 -1.51 23.54
N ARG A 150 4.47 -0.96 24.53
CA ARG A 150 4.69 0.49 24.61
C ARG A 150 5.42 1.02 23.38
N SER A 151 6.35 0.24 22.84
CA SER A 151 7.12 0.55 21.63
C SER A 151 6.19 0.70 20.43
N ASP A 152 5.28 -0.24 20.20
CA ASP A 152 4.34 -0.21 19.08
C ASP A 152 3.36 0.97 19.20
N ALA A 153 2.88 1.26 20.41
CA ALA A 153 2.02 2.41 20.66
C ALA A 153 2.72 3.74 20.36
N VAL A 154 4.00 3.87 20.73
CA VAL A 154 4.80 5.07 20.43
C VAL A 154 4.99 5.22 18.93
N VAL A 155 5.38 4.16 18.22
CA VAL A 155 5.54 4.19 16.75
C VAL A 155 4.23 4.56 16.07
N LEU A 156 3.10 4.00 16.51
CA LEU A 156 1.77 4.30 15.99
C LEU A 156 1.43 5.78 16.12
N VAL A 157 1.49 6.33 17.35
CA VAL A 157 1.13 7.73 17.62
C VAL A 157 2.10 8.68 16.93
N LEU A 158 3.39 8.40 16.98
CA LEU A 158 4.42 9.21 16.33
C LEU A 158 4.19 9.29 14.82
N THR A 159 3.97 8.15 14.16
CA THR A 159 3.77 8.10 12.71
C THR A 159 2.47 8.81 12.32
N ALA A 160 1.39 8.62 13.09
CA ALA A 160 0.12 9.30 12.86
C ALA A 160 0.25 10.83 12.99
N VAL A 161 0.88 11.32 14.05
CA VAL A 161 1.09 12.76 14.27
C VAL A 161 2.02 13.35 13.21
N ALA A 162 3.12 12.65 12.88
CA ALA A 162 4.04 13.07 11.82
C ALA A 162 3.32 13.19 10.47
N THR A 163 2.43 12.25 10.14
CA THR A 163 1.64 12.30 8.89
C THR A 163 0.71 13.52 8.83
N LEU A 164 0.18 13.96 9.97
CA LEU A 164 -0.75 15.10 10.04
C LEU A 164 -0.05 16.46 10.06
N VAL A 165 1.13 16.56 10.68
CA VAL A 165 1.84 17.83 10.92
C VAL A 165 2.94 18.09 9.89
N LEU A 166 3.56 17.04 9.37
CA LEU A 166 4.66 17.12 8.41
C LEU A 166 4.16 16.72 7.01
N ASP A 167 4.84 15.78 6.38
CA ASP A 167 4.44 15.15 5.14
C ASP A 167 4.48 13.62 5.27
N LEU A 168 3.78 12.92 4.38
CA LEU A 168 3.68 11.46 4.39
C LEU A 168 5.04 10.77 4.27
N VAL A 169 5.97 11.31 3.48
CA VAL A 169 7.26 10.69 3.20
C VAL A 169 8.14 10.73 4.45
N LEU A 170 8.23 11.89 5.10
CA LEU A 170 8.96 12.10 6.33
C LEU A 170 8.35 11.29 7.47
N ALA A 171 7.02 11.20 7.55
CA ALA A 171 6.34 10.35 8.51
C ALA A 171 6.72 8.87 8.36
N VAL A 172 6.76 8.34 7.13
CA VAL A 172 7.19 6.97 6.85
C VAL A 172 8.65 6.75 7.24
N VAL A 173 9.55 7.69 6.89
CA VAL A 173 10.97 7.59 7.23
C VAL A 173 11.18 7.58 8.75
N ILE A 174 10.53 8.50 9.46
CA ILE A 174 10.61 8.57 10.93
C ILE A 174 10.04 7.30 11.55
N GLY A 175 8.86 6.86 11.12
CA GLY A 175 8.20 5.66 11.62
C GLY A 175 9.06 4.42 11.45
N LEU A 176 9.64 4.22 10.26
CA LEU A 176 10.50 3.08 9.95
C LEU A 176 11.82 3.12 10.73
N ALA A 177 12.44 4.30 10.85
CA ALA A 177 13.68 4.46 11.61
C ALA A 177 13.46 4.13 13.10
N VAL A 178 12.37 4.62 13.70
CA VAL A 178 12.05 4.36 15.11
C VAL A 178 11.66 2.89 15.31
N ALA A 179 10.82 2.32 14.44
CA ALA A 179 10.44 0.91 14.50
C ALA A 179 11.67 -0.01 14.37
N GLY A 180 12.55 0.26 13.41
CA GLY A 180 13.79 -0.49 13.21
C GLY A 180 14.74 -0.39 14.41
N ALA A 181 14.93 0.80 14.97
CA ALA A 181 15.75 0.98 16.16
C ALA A 181 15.19 0.21 17.38
N LEU A 182 13.87 0.21 17.57
CA LEU A 182 13.23 -0.53 18.66
C LEU A 182 13.33 -2.05 18.45
N ALA A 183 13.14 -2.53 17.22
CA ALA A 183 13.31 -3.94 16.88
C ALA A 183 14.76 -4.42 17.12
N LEU A 184 15.77 -3.66 16.68
CA LEU A 184 17.18 -3.97 16.94
C LEU A 184 17.50 -4.02 18.43
N ARG A 185 16.94 -3.08 19.21
CA ARG A 185 17.10 -3.09 20.68
C ARG A 185 16.48 -4.32 21.33
N ALA A 186 15.32 -4.77 20.85
CA ALA A 186 14.66 -5.98 21.36
C ALA A 186 15.51 -7.23 21.08
N VAL A 187 15.95 -7.40 19.82
CA VAL A 187 16.82 -8.51 19.41
C VAL A 187 18.14 -8.53 20.19
N ALA A 188 18.77 -7.36 20.37
CA ALA A 188 20.02 -7.24 21.12
C ALA A 188 19.85 -7.54 22.63
N ALA A 189 18.67 -7.30 23.20
CA ALA A 189 18.37 -7.63 24.59
C ALA A 189 18.20 -9.14 24.78
N GLU A 190 17.55 -9.83 23.83
CA GLU A 190 17.40 -11.29 23.82
C GLU A 190 18.75 -11.99 23.63
N ALA A 191 19.59 -11.51 22.71
CA ALA A 191 20.93 -12.08 22.46
C ALA A 191 21.87 -12.02 23.67
N ARG A 192 21.61 -11.15 24.66
CA ARG A 192 22.40 -11.07 25.91
C ARG A 192 21.99 -12.11 26.96
N LEU A 193 20.86 -12.79 26.79
CA LEU A 193 20.35 -13.75 27.76
C LEU A 193 20.86 -15.19 27.54
N ASP A 194 21.57 -15.45 26.45
CA ASP A 194 22.12 -16.78 26.11
C ASP A 194 23.56 -17.00 26.64
N ARG A 195 23.87 -16.44 27.82
CA ARG A 195 25.13 -16.71 28.52
C ARG A 195 24.99 -18.03 29.28
N VAL A 196 25.30 -19.14 28.60
CA VAL A 196 25.39 -20.47 29.23
C VAL A 196 26.53 -20.45 30.25
N ASP A 197 26.21 -20.68 31.53
CA ASP A 197 27.18 -20.79 32.62
C ASP A 197 27.92 -22.15 32.52
N PRO A 198 29.27 -22.20 32.39
CA PRO A 198 29.99 -23.46 32.14
C PRO A 198 30.18 -24.40 33.33
N TYR A 199 29.51 -24.22 34.47
CA TYR A 199 29.92 -24.84 35.74
C TYR A 199 28.90 -25.75 36.45
N ASP A 200 27.85 -26.23 35.77
CA ASP A 200 27.02 -27.33 36.29
C ASP A 200 27.53 -28.68 35.77
N GLY A 201 28.64 -29.15 36.34
CA GLY A 201 29.25 -30.43 35.96
C GLY A 201 30.31 -31.00 36.90
N ALA A 202 30.39 -30.51 38.14
CA ALA A 202 31.27 -31.08 39.16
C ALA A 202 30.55 -31.21 40.50
N GLY A 203 30.00 -32.40 40.75
CA GLY A 203 29.38 -32.81 42.00
C GLY A 203 29.00 -34.28 41.95
#